data_AF-A0A2S6UJD5-F1
#
_entry.id   AF-A0A2S6UJD5-F1
#
_cell.length_a   1.000
_cell.length_b   1.000
_cell.length_c   1.000
_cell.angle_alpha   90.00
_cell.angle_beta   90.00
_cell.angle_gamma   90.00
#
_symmetry.space_group_name_H-M   'P 1'
#
loop_
_entity.id
_entity.type
_entity.pdbx_description
1 polymer ?
#
loop_
_entity_poly.entity_id
_entity_poly.type
_entity_poly.pdbx_seq_one_letter_code
_entity_poly.pdbx_strand_id
1 'polypeptide(L)'
;MTLIADCIPMPFRHHAVVASTLIVLALAQPAATTEIDHAKQYRDCIALSKIAPNEAFGSALAWRDLGGGEAAEHCVAASLVALEQFAEAATRLEALAQRTRRAASIKAGLLGHAAQAWLLDGKPERAETVLTTALRLTPDQPDLLVDRAQARADRNDYASAIEDLNRAIDIHGGSADAFAFRATAQRHLEQPEAALRDVGYALALDLLHPEALLERGNLRRIKGDERGARKDWMMVLSVAPNTPAADAARANLEDMDVNKQ
;
A
#
# COMPACT_ATOMS: atom_id res chain seq x y z
N MET A 1 -100.88 27.52 57.97
CA MET A 1 -101.72 27.18 56.80
C MET A 1 -100.79 27.05 55.60
N THR A 2 -100.62 25.80 55.20
CA THR A 2 -100.27 25.27 53.88
C THR A 2 -100.25 26.26 52.72
N LEU A 3 -99.16 26.27 51.94
CA LEU A 3 -99.17 26.02 50.50
C LEU A 3 -97.74 25.86 49.95
N ILE A 4 -97.61 24.86 49.09
CA ILE A 4 -96.44 24.38 48.36
C ILE A 4 -96.21 25.31 47.16
N ALA A 5 -94.96 25.66 46.84
CA ALA A 5 -94.56 26.12 45.50
C ALA A 5 -93.03 26.06 45.32
N ASP A 6 -92.60 25.01 44.63
CA ASP A 6 -91.64 24.98 43.51
C ASP A 6 -90.38 25.88 43.55
N CYS A 7 -89.25 25.18 43.63
CA CYS A 7 -87.91 25.66 43.26
C CYS A 7 -87.86 26.12 41.78
N ILE A 8 -87.48 27.37 41.55
CA ILE A 8 -87.00 27.88 40.25
C ILE A 8 -85.56 28.36 40.46
N PRO A 9 -84.53 27.77 39.84
CA PRO A 9 -83.17 28.31 39.87
C PRO A 9 -82.96 29.35 38.76
N MET A 10 -82.44 30.52 39.15
CA MET A 10 -81.93 31.60 38.28
C MET A 10 -80.40 31.47 38.08
N PRO A 11 -79.81 32.17 37.10
CA PRO A 11 -78.85 31.57 36.16
C PRO A 11 -77.38 31.72 36.57
N PHE A 12 -76.58 30.69 36.27
CA PHE A 12 -75.12 30.80 36.26
C PHE A 12 -74.64 31.10 34.83
N ARG A 13 -74.07 32.28 34.64
CA ARG A 13 -73.29 32.64 33.44
C ARG A 13 -71.99 31.84 33.45
N HIS A 14 -71.83 30.93 32.51
CA HIS A 14 -70.53 30.33 32.19
C HIS A 14 -70.03 30.90 30.86
N HIS A 15 -69.09 31.85 30.94
CA HIS A 15 -68.27 32.24 29.81
C HIS A 15 -67.25 31.12 29.57
N ALA A 16 -67.54 30.24 28.61
CA ALA A 16 -66.57 29.27 28.13
C ALA A 16 -65.51 30.00 27.29
N VAL A 17 -64.33 30.23 27.87
CA VAL A 17 -63.14 30.63 27.13
C VAL A 17 -62.63 29.39 26.38
N VAL A 18 -62.90 29.32 25.08
CA VAL A 18 -62.32 28.29 24.21
C VAL A 18 -60.87 28.68 23.96
N ALA A 19 -59.94 28.12 24.74
CA ALA A 19 -58.52 28.21 24.46
C ALA A 19 -58.20 27.29 23.28
N SER A 20 -58.23 27.83 22.06
CA SER A 20 -57.74 27.13 20.86
C SER A 20 -56.22 27.01 20.93
N THR A 21 -55.73 25.88 21.42
CA THR A 21 -54.33 25.48 21.29
C THR A 21 -54.04 25.20 19.82
N LEU A 22 -53.44 26.17 19.14
CA LEU A 22 -52.79 25.97 17.85
C LEU A 22 -51.57 25.07 18.07
N ILE A 23 -51.71 23.78 17.73
CA ILE A 23 -50.58 22.87 17.62
C ILE A 23 -49.83 23.24 16.34
N VAL A 24 -48.73 23.98 16.49
CA VAL A 24 -47.77 24.17 15.40
C VAL A 24 -47.02 22.85 15.23
N LEU A 25 -47.40 22.09 14.21
CA LEU A 25 -46.64 20.91 13.80
C LEU A 25 -45.31 21.40 13.20
N ALA A 26 -44.25 21.42 14.01
CA ALA A 26 -42.91 21.65 13.49
C ALA A 26 -42.54 20.48 12.58
N LEU A 27 -42.55 20.70 11.26
CA LEU A 27 -42.00 19.76 10.30
C LEU A 27 -40.49 19.68 10.57
N ALA A 28 -40.06 18.61 11.22
CA ALA A 28 -38.65 18.30 11.34
C ALA A 28 -38.06 18.19 9.92
N GLN A 29 -37.20 19.12 9.55
CA GLN A 29 -36.43 18.99 8.32
C GLN A 29 -35.53 17.75 8.46
N PRO A 30 -35.45 16.88 7.44
CA PRO A 30 -34.51 15.77 7.47
C PRO A 30 -33.11 16.37 7.62
N ALA A 31 -32.40 15.98 8.67
CA ALA A 31 -31.00 16.32 8.82
C ALA A 31 -30.29 15.90 7.52
N ALA A 32 -29.67 16.85 6.83
CA ALA A 32 -28.88 16.56 5.65
C ALA A 32 -27.77 15.58 6.07
N THR A 33 -27.94 14.31 5.75
CA THR A 33 -26.88 13.32 5.88
C THR A 33 -25.82 13.72 4.86
N THR A 34 -24.73 14.33 5.32
CA THR A 34 -23.54 14.51 4.49
C THR A 34 -23.11 13.13 4.03
N GLU A 35 -23.34 12.84 2.75
CA GLU A 35 -22.93 11.59 2.13
C GLU A 35 -21.41 11.44 2.30
N ILE A 36 -20.98 10.33 2.89
CA ILE A 36 -19.58 10.09 3.19
C ILE A 36 -18.85 9.78 1.88
N ASP A 37 -17.95 10.65 1.44
CA ASP A 37 -17.08 10.39 0.29
C ASP A 37 -15.95 9.42 0.69
N HIS A 38 -16.24 8.12 0.57
CA HIS A 38 -15.29 7.05 0.85
C HIS A 38 -14.07 7.07 -0.06
N ALA A 39 -14.18 7.61 -1.30
CA ALA A 39 -13.05 7.69 -2.21
C ALA A 39 -12.05 8.76 -1.76
N LYS A 40 -12.54 9.90 -1.26
CA LYS A 40 -11.69 10.92 -0.63
C LYS A 40 -11.07 10.38 0.65
N GLN A 41 -11.86 9.75 1.53
CA GLN A 41 -11.33 9.17 2.78
C GLN A 41 -10.20 8.17 2.51
N TYR A 42 -10.36 7.31 1.50
CA TYR A 42 -9.31 6.39 1.10
C TYR A 42 -8.02 7.12 0.70
N ARG A 43 -8.11 8.12 -0.19
CA ARG A 43 -6.93 8.89 -0.63
C ARG A 43 -6.24 9.61 0.53
N ASP A 44 -7.02 10.23 1.40
CA ASP A 44 -6.51 10.93 2.58
C ASP A 44 -5.80 9.95 3.53
N CYS A 45 -6.38 8.77 3.74
CA CYS A 45 -5.82 7.72 4.59
C CYS A 45 -4.48 7.19 4.06
N ILE A 46 -4.40 6.88 2.76
CA ILE A 46 -3.15 6.43 2.11
C ILE A 46 -2.07 7.53 2.10
N ALA A 47 -2.46 8.81 2.00
CA ALA A 47 -1.50 9.91 2.13
C ALA A 47 -1.00 10.04 3.58
N LEU A 48 -1.91 9.96 4.55
CA LEU A 48 -1.58 10.04 5.97
C LEU A 48 -0.69 8.88 6.42
N SER A 49 -0.89 7.68 5.88
CA SER A 49 -0.07 6.51 6.24
C SER A 49 1.41 6.70 5.96
N LYS A 50 1.78 7.57 5.01
CA LYS A 50 3.18 7.88 4.67
C LYS A 50 3.81 8.93 5.59
N ILE A 51 2.99 9.76 6.25
CA ILE A 51 3.43 10.94 7.00
C ILE A 51 3.29 10.71 8.51
N ALA A 52 2.16 10.15 8.93
CA ALA A 52 1.80 9.87 10.32
C ALA A 52 1.15 8.48 10.42
N PRO A 53 1.94 7.39 10.27
CA PRO A 53 1.40 6.04 10.14
C PRO A 53 0.59 5.56 11.36
N ASN A 54 0.95 6.00 12.57
CA ASN A 54 0.18 5.71 13.79
C ASN A 54 -1.22 6.36 13.77
N GLU A 55 -1.31 7.62 13.31
CA GLU A 55 -2.58 8.35 13.20
C GLU A 55 -3.45 7.77 12.08
N ALA A 56 -2.84 7.45 10.94
CA ALA A 56 -3.50 6.77 9.83
C ALA A 56 -4.07 5.42 10.27
N PHE A 57 -3.29 4.61 10.99
CA PHE A 57 -3.74 3.32 11.50
C PHE A 57 -4.96 3.45 12.41
N GLY A 58 -4.91 4.35 13.40
CA GLY A 58 -6.04 4.59 14.31
C GLY A 58 -7.30 5.07 13.59
N SER A 59 -7.13 6.01 12.65
CA SER A 59 -8.22 6.56 11.85
C SER A 59 -8.81 5.53 10.87
N ALA A 60 -7.97 4.67 10.27
CA ALA A 60 -8.41 3.60 9.40
C ALA A 60 -9.20 2.51 10.15
N LEU A 61 -8.83 2.20 11.39
CA LEU A 61 -9.60 1.29 12.26
C LEU A 61 -10.97 1.88 12.60
N ALA A 62 -11.03 3.14 13.02
CA ALA A 62 -12.30 3.82 13.31
C ALA A 62 -13.18 3.87 12.06
N TRP A 63 -12.60 4.19 10.89
CA TRP A 63 -13.32 4.22 9.62
C TRP A 63 -13.87 2.85 9.24
N ARG A 64 -13.08 1.77 9.41
CA ARG A 64 -13.53 0.39 9.20
C ARG A 64 -14.73 0.05 10.07
N ASP A 65 -14.66 0.38 11.36
CA ASP A 65 -15.71 0.06 12.34
C ASP A 65 -17.00 0.87 12.08
N LEU A 66 -16.88 2.02 11.42
CA LEU A 66 -18.00 2.85 10.93
C LEU A 66 -18.49 2.47 9.52
N GLY A 67 -18.06 1.33 8.96
CA GLY A 67 -18.54 0.83 7.68
C GLY A 67 -17.70 1.23 6.45
N GLY A 68 -16.45 1.67 6.64
CA GLY A 68 -15.52 2.02 5.57
C GLY A 68 -15.11 0.85 4.64
N GLY A 69 -15.45 -0.38 5.01
CA GLY A 69 -15.32 -1.57 4.17
C GLY A 69 -13.88 -1.90 3.77
N GLU A 70 -13.73 -2.50 2.59
CA GLU A 70 -12.43 -2.99 2.08
C GLU A 70 -11.39 -1.88 1.90
N ALA A 71 -11.82 -0.63 1.63
CA ALA A 71 -10.92 0.51 1.47
C ALA A 71 -10.26 0.90 2.81
N ALA A 72 -11.04 0.87 3.91
CA ALA A 72 -10.51 1.09 5.24
C ALA A 72 -9.53 -0.02 5.66
N GLU A 73 -9.87 -1.29 5.38
CA GLU A 73 -8.99 -2.42 5.68
C GLU A 73 -7.68 -2.39 4.89
N HIS A 74 -7.73 -1.99 3.61
CA HIS A 74 -6.52 -1.78 2.82
C HIS A 74 -5.67 -0.66 3.41
N CYS A 75 -6.27 0.46 3.85
CA CYS A 75 -5.51 1.52 4.51
C CYS A 75 -4.91 1.10 5.88
N VAL A 76 -5.62 0.26 6.65
CA VAL A 76 -5.06 -0.36 7.87
C VAL A 76 -3.79 -1.12 7.53
N ALA A 77 -3.81 -1.95 6.50
CA ALA A 77 -2.63 -2.70 6.07
C ALA A 77 -1.51 -1.79 5.54
N ALA A 78 -1.82 -0.77 4.75
CA ALA A 78 -0.83 0.20 4.27
C ALA A 78 -0.16 0.95 5.43
N SER A 79 -0.92 1.29 6.47
CA SER A 79 -0.38 1.92 7.68
C SER A 79 0.54 0.98 8.45
N LEU A 80 0.21 -0.32 8.52
CA LEU A 80 1.07 -1.33 9.13
C LEU A 80 2.40 -1.50 8.38
N VAL A 81 2.39 -1.45 7.04
CA VAL A 81 3.64 -1.45 6.25
C VAL A 81 4.51 -0.25 6.63
N ALA A 82 3.92 0.94 6.75
CA ALA A 82 4.64 2.15 7.15
C ALA A 82 5.09 2.14 8.64
N LEU A 83 4.51 1.27 9.47
CA LEU A 83 4.96 0.99 10.83
C LEU A 83 5.96 -0.17 10.91
N GLU A 84 6.42 -0.68 9.77
CA GLU A 84 7.31 -1.84 9.66
C GLU A 84 6.74 -3.14 10.27
N GLN A 85 5.41 -3.20 10.42
CA GLN A 85 4.69 -4.40 10.88
C GLN A 85 4.33 -5.28 9.68
N PHE A 86 5.36 -5.70 8.94
CA PHE A 86 5.23 -6.30 7.61
C PHE A 86 4.45 -7.61 7.62
N ALA A 87 4.77 -8.55 8.51
CA ALA A 87 4.06 -9.82 8.62
C ALA A 87 2.55 -9.66 8.89
N GLU A 88 2.18 -8.70 9.74
CA GLU A 88 0.77 -8.43 10.04
C GLU A 88 0.06 -7.77 8.86
N ALA A 89 0.70 -6.78 8.22
CA ALA A 89 0.20 -6.14 7.01
C ALA A 89 -0.07 -7.18 5.90
N ALA A 90 0.90 -8.04 5.63
CA ALA A 90 0.82 -9.07 4.61
C ALA A 90 -0.32 -10.05 4.89
N THR A 91 -0.44 -10.52 6.13
CA THR A 91 -1.52 -11.43 6.55
C THR A 91 -2.90 -10.80 6.37
N ARG A 92 -3.05 -9.52 6.71
CA ARG A 92 -4.32 -8.79 6.53
C ARG A 92 -4.67 -8.60 5.05
N LEU A 93 -3.69 -8.32 4.19
CA LEU A 93 -3.89 -8.17 2.75
C LEU A 93 -4.28 -9.49 2.10
N GLU A 94 -3.64 -10.61 2.47
CA GLU A 94 -4.05 -11.95 2.01
C GLU A 94 -5.48 -12.28 2.45
N ALA A 95 -5.84 -12.01 3.71
CA ALA A 95 -7.20 -12.23 4.21
C ALA A 95 -8.23 -11.38 3.47
N LEU A 96 -7.89 -10.11 3.18
CA LEU A 96 -8.73 -9.22 2.38
C LEU A 96 -8.90 -9.74 0.94
N ALA A 97 -7.82 -10.22 0.32
CA ALA A 97 -7.85 -10.82 -1.02
C ALA A 97 -8.70 -12.10 -1.10
N GLN A 98 -8.68 -12.92 -0.03
CA GLN A 98 -9.49 -14.15 0.04
C GLN A 98 -10.99 -13.86 0.13
N ARG A 99 -11.39 -12.84 0.91
CA ARG A 99 -12.80 -12.56 1.21
C ARG A 99 -13.45 -11.59 0.22
N THR A 100 -12.67 -10.74 -0.46
CA THR A 100 -13.23 -9.77 -1.40
C THR A 100 -13.98 -10.46 -2.55
N ARG A 101 -15.11 -9.89 -2.94
CA ARG A 101 -15.90 -10.33 -4.10
C ARG A 101 -15.64 -9.48 -5.34
N ARG A 102 -14.67 -8.57 -5.27
CA ARG A 102 -14.28 -7.68 -6.37
C ARG A 102 -13.56 -8.45 -7.48
N ALA A 103 -13.32 -7.75 -8.59
CA ALA A 103 -12.69 -8.30 -9.78
C ALA A 103 -11.35 -9.00 -9.48
N ALA A 104 -10.97 -9.96 -10.33
CA ALA A 104 -9.72 -10.71 -10.22
C ALA A 104 -8.48 -9.79 -10.17
N SER A 105 -8.51 -8.67 -10.90
CA SER A 105 -7.45 -7.65 -10.86
C SER A 105 -7.29 -6.98 -9.50
N ILE A 106 -8.38 -6.73 -8.78
CA ILE A 106 -8.32 -6.18 -7.41
C ILE A 106 -7.74 -7.22 -6.45
N LYS A 107 -8.15 -8.50 -6.59
CA LYS A 107 -7.58 -9.60 -5.81
C LYS A 107 -6.08 -9.74 -6.05
N ALA A 108 -5.66 -9.73 -7.31
CA ALA A 108 -4.25 -9.81 -7.67
C ALA A 108 -3.45 -8.63 -7.13
N GLY A 109 -3.98 -7.40 -7.19
CA GLY A 109 -3.33 -6.22 -6.59
C GLY A 109 -3.18 -6.31 -5.07
N LEU A 110 -4.18 -6.84 -4.36
CA LEU A 110 -4.08 -7.09 -2.91
C LEU A 110 -3.01 -8.13 -2.59
N LEU A 111 -2.93 -9.21 -3.39
CA LEU A 111 -1.88 -10.23 -3.25
C LEU A 111 -0.50 -9.66 -3.59
N GLY A 112 -0.38 -8.77 -4.58
CA GLY A 112 0.87 -8.05 -4.89
C GLY A 112 1.36 -7.23 -3.69
N HIS A 113 0.50 -6.39 -3.11
CA HIS A 113 0.85 -5.65 -1.89
C HIS A 113 1.20 -6.58 -0.71
N ALA A 114 0.51 -7.71 -0.57
CA ALA A 114 0.84 -8.69 0.46
C ALA A 114 2.24 -9.29 0.25
N ALA A 115 2.60 -9.58 -1.01
CA ALA A 115 3.90 -10.11 -1.35
C ALA A 115 5.03 -9.10 -1.14
N GLN A 116 4.82 -7.83 -1.47
CA GLN A 116 5.77 -6.75 -1.17
C GLN A 116 6.01 -6.64 0.34
N ALA A 117 4.95 -6.75 1.16
CA ALA A 117 5.11 -6.81 2.61
C ALA A 117 5.86 -8.09 3.06
N TRP A 118 5.63 -9.25 2.44
CA TRP A 118 6.43 -10.45 2.73
C TRP A 118 7.91 -10.33 2.33
N LEU A 119 8.23 -9.62 1.25
CA LEU A 119 9.61 -9.31 0.87
C LEU A 119 10.30 -8.44 1.91
N LEU A 120 9.62 -7.38 2.38
CA LEU A 120 10.12 -6.53 3.47
C LEU A 120 10.28 -7.28 4.80
N ASP A 121 9.44 -8.28 5.07
CA ASP A 121 9.54 -9.18 6.23
C ASP A 121 10.68 -10.23 6.09
N GLY A 122 11.35 -10.29 4.94
CA GLY A 122 12.39 -11.29 4.65
C GLY A 122 11.84 -12.70 4.41
N LYS A 123 10.64 -12.83 3.84
CA LYS A 123 9.95 -14.11 3.56
C LYS A 123 9.71 -14.34 2.07
N PRO A 124 10.76 -14.50 1.26
CA PRO A 124 10.65 -14.58 -0.19
C PRO A 124 9.88 -15.82 -0.68
N GLU A 125 9.93 -16.95 0.03
CA GLU A 125 9.14 -18.15 -0.33
C GLU A 125 7.64 -17.89 -0.28
N ARG A 126 7.20 -17.13 0.75
CA ARG A 126 5.80 -16.76 0.91
C ARG A 126 5.40 -15.74 -0.14
N ALA A 127 6.25 -14.73 -0.39
CA ALA A 127 6.03 -13.74 -1.44
C ALA A 127 5.86 -14.42 -2.81
N GLU A 128 6.76 -15.31 -3.21
CA GLU A 128 6.67 -16.04 -4.49
C GLU A 128 5.37 -16.85 -4.62
N THR A 129 4.96 -17.52 -3.54
CA THR A 129 3.71 -18.31 -3.51
C THR A 129 2.48 -17.42 -3.74
N VAL A 130 2.44 -16.27 -3.05
CA VAL A 130 1.37 -15.28 -3.16
C VAL A 130 1.34 -14.67 -4.57
N LEU A 131 2.49 -14.30 -5.12
CA LEU A 131 2.61 -13.73 -6.47
C LEU A 131 2.26 -14.72 -7.57
N THR A 132 2.61 -16.00 -7.40
CA THR A 132 2.17 -17.07 -8.31
C THR A 132 0.66 -17.20 -8.32
N THR A 133 0.00 -16.99 -7.18
CA THR A 133 -1.46 -16.94 -7.10
C THR A 133 -2.00 -15.69 -7.79
N ALA A 134 -1.39 -14.52 -7.58
CA ALA A 134 -1.78 -13.27 -8.22
C ALA A 134 -1.68 -13.35 -9.76
N LEU A 135 -0.56 -13.86 -10.28
CA LEU A 135 -0.30 -14.03 -11.72
C LEU A 135 -1.20 -15.08 -12.39
N ARG A 136 -1.77 -16.01 -11.62
CA ARG A 136 -2.80 -16.95 -12.12
C ARG A 136 -4.17 -16.27 -12.25
N LEU A 137 -4.46 -15.25 -11.44
CA LEU A 137 -5.69 -14.46 -11.52
C LEU A 137 -5.60 -13.42 -12.64
N THR A 138 -4.45 -12.78 -12.77
CA THR A 138 -4.14 -11.81 -13.82
C THR A 138 -2.77 -12.12 -14.41
N PRO A 139 -2.72 -12.95 -15.47
CA PRO A 139 -1.48 -13.19 -16.20
C PRO A 139 -0.94 -11.89 -16.80
N ASP A 140 0.36 -11.88 -17.12
CA ASP A 140 0.98 -10.80 -17.89
C ASP A 140 0.90 -9.40 -17.24
N GLN A 141 0.97 -9.35 -15.90
CA GLN A 141 1.11 -8.09 -15.15
C GLN A 141 2.59 -7.84 -14.84
N PRO A 142 3.26 -6.85 -15.48
CA PRO A 142 4.70 -6.64 -15.32
C PRO A 142 5.15 -6.41 -13.89
N ASP A 143 4.42 -5.60 -13.12
CA ASP A 143 4.76 -5.32 -11.72
C ASP A 143 4.77 -6.60 -10.87
N LEU A 144 3.78 -7.50 -11.07
CA LEU A 144 3.72 -8.78 -10.36
C LEU A 144 4.82 -9.76 -10.80
N LEU A 145 5.26 -9.69 -12.05
CA LEU A 145 6.39 -10.46 -12.55
C LEU A 145 7.70 -9.95 -11.95
N VAL A 146 7.88 -8.62 -11.86
CA VAL A 146 9.03 -7.99 -11.20
C VAL A 146 9.10 -8.38 -9.73
N ASP A 147 8.00 -8.23 -8.98
CA ASP A 147 7.94 -8.62 -7.57
C ASP A 147 8.28 -10.11 -7.38
N ARG A 148 7.85 -10.98 -8.32
CA ARG A 148 8.12 -12.42 -8.22
C ARG A 148 9.56 -12.74 -8.55
N ALA A 149 10.14 -12.02 -9.52
CA ALA A 149 11.54 -12.14 -9.84
C ALA A 149 12.42 -11.71 -8.66
N GLN A 150 12.05 -10.66 -7.94
CA GLN A 150 12.73 -10.26 -6.70
C GLN A 150 12.66 -11.39 -5.65
N ALA A 151 11.46 -11.93 -5.40
CA ALA A 151 11.31 -13.07 -4.48
C ALA A 151 12.17 -14.29 -4.88
N ARG A 152 12.29 -14.57 -6.17
CA ARG A 152 13.13 -15.66 -6.69
C ARG A 152 14.62 -15.35 -6.55
N ALA A 153 15.04 -14.11 -6.82
CA ALA A 153 16.42 -13.66 -6.65
C ALA A 153 16.86 -13.72 -5.18
N ASP A 154 16.00 -13.34 -4.23
CA ASP A 154 16.27 -13.46 -2.79
C ASP A 154 16.45 -14.92 -2.34
N ARG A 155 15.92 -15.87 -3.11
CA ARG A 155 16.13 -17.32 -2.95
C ARG A 155 17.29 -17.87 -3.77
N ASN A 156 18.08 -17.01 -4.41
CA ASN A 156 19.14 -17.34 -5.36
C ASN A 156 18.67 -18.08 -6.64
N ASP A 157 17.37 -18.07 -6.94
CA ASP A 157 16.84 -18.58 -8.21
C ASP A 157 16.88 -17.49 -9.29
N TYR A 158 18.10 -17.10 -9.65
CA TYR A 158 18.36 -16.03 -10.62
C TYR A 158 17.91 -16.38 -12.04
N ALA A 159 17.90 -17.67 -12.40
CA ALA A 159 17.45 -18.12 -13.71
C ALA A 159 15.94 -17.88 -13.89
N SER A 160 15.13 -18.34 -12.93
CA SER A 160 13.67 -18.10 -12.97
C SER A 160 13.33 -16.62 -12.79
N ALA A 161 14.14 -15.86 -12.04
CA ALA A 161 13.99 -14.41 -11.96
C ALA A 161 14.17 -13.74 -13.33
N ILE A 162 15.21 -14.11 -14.08
CA ILE A 162 15.44 -13.58 -15.44
C ILE A 162 14.28 -13.92 -16.38
N GLU A 163 13.68 -15.11 -16.28
CA GLU A 163 12.51 -15.46 -17.09
C GLU A 163 11.32 -14.52 -16.85
N ASP A 164 11.01 -14.23 -15.59
CA ASP A 164 9.94 -13.29 -15.22
C ASP A 164 10.25 -11.87 -15.69
N LEU A 165 11.51 -11.44 -15.53
CA LEU A 165 11.94 -10.08 -15.91
C LEU A 165 11.96 -9.90 -17.43
N ASN A 166 12.35 -10.92 -18.19
CA ASN A 166 12.24 -10.91 -19.64
C ASN A 166 10.78 -10.73 -20.06
N ARG A 167 9.87 -11.51 -19.47
CA ARG A 167 8.44 -11.40 -19.75
C ARG A 167 7.89 -10.01 -19.37
N ALA A 168 8.29 -9.46 -18.22
CA ALA A 168 7.88 -8.13 -17.80
C ALA A 168 8.35 -7.04 -18.79
N ILE A 169 9.59 -7.14 -19.27
CA ILE A 169 10.17 -6.22 -20.26
C ILE A 169 9.45 -6.30 -21.60
N ASP A 170 9.11 -7.51 -22.06
CA ASP A 170 8.44 -7.72 -23.35
C ASP A 170 7.02 -7.12 -23.41
N ILE A 171 6.31 -7.05 -22.28
CA ILE A 171 4.89 -6.60 -22.24
C ILE A 171 4.76 -5.07 -22.37
N HIS A 172 5.66 -4.28 -21.76
CA HIS A 172 5.54 -2.81 -21.72
C HIS A 172 6.83 -2.02 -22.00
N GLY A 173 7.86 -2.64 -22.57
CA GLY A 173 9.14 -1.97 -22.86
C GLY A 173 10.09 -1.87 -21.66
N GLY A 174 9.74 -2.50 -20.53
CA GLY A 174 10.51 -2.58 -19.29
C GLY A 174 10.42 -1.34 -18.39
N SER A 175 10.25 -1.56 -17.09
CA SER A 175 10.45 -0.53 -16.05
C SER A 175 11.92 -0.45 -15.64
N ALA A 176 12.32 0.64 -14.98
CA ALA A 176 13.65 0.75 -14.40
C ALA A 176 13.94 -0.42 -13.45
N ASP A 177 12.97 -0.81 -12.62
CA ASP A 177 13.04 -1.97 -11.72
C ASP A 177 13.31 -3.27 -12.49
N ALA A 178 12.58 -3.51 -13.58
CA ALA A 178 12.73 -4.75 -14.35
C ALA A 178 14.14 -4.89 -14.92
N PHE A 179 14.72 -3.81 -15.44
CA PHE A 179 16.11 -3.81 -15.90
C PHE A 179 17.10 -3.93 -14.73
N ALA A 180 16.89 -3.21 -13.63
CA ALA A 180 17.78 -3.24 -12.47
C ALA A 180 17.86 -4.63 -11.84
N PHE A 181 16.71 -5.26 -11.55
CA PHE A 181 16.68 -6.61 -10.99
C PHE A 181 17.20 -7.67 -11.96
N ARG A 182 17.04 -7.46 -13.29
CA ARG A 182 17.63 -8.38 -14.27
C ARG A 182 19.14 -8.26 -14.30
N ALA A 183 19.66 -7.06 -14.14
CA ALA A 183 21.09 -6.83 -13.99
C ALA A 183 21.64 -7.48 -12.71
N THR A 184 20.94 -7.38 -11.58
CA THR A 184 21.29 -8.10 -10.34
C THR A 184 21.41 -9.60 -10.63
N ALA A 185 20.36 -10.22 -11.18
CA ALA A 185 20.34 -11.65 -11.47
C ALA A 185 21.47 -12.06 -12.45
N GLN A 186 21.70 -11.28 -13.50
CA GLN A 186 22.78 -11.52 -14.47
C GLN A 186 24.17 -11.40 -13.82
N ARG A 187 24.40 -10.43 -12.92
CA ARG A 187 25.66 -10.32 -12.18
C ARG A 187 25.91 -11.57 -11.34
N HIS A 188 24.88 -12.07 -10.65
CA HIS A 188 24.99 -13.30 -9.86
C HIS A 188 25.21 -14.57 -10.71
N LEU A 189 24.81 -14.54 -11.99
CA LEU A 189 25.11 -15.58 -12.97
C LEU A 189 26.39 -15.32 -13.78
N GLU A 190 27.30 -14.48 -13.26
CA GLU A 190 28.59 -14.16 -13.88
C GLU A 190 28.48 -13.57 -15.31
N GLN A 191 27.43 -12.77 -15.57
CA GLN A 191 27.20 -12.08 -16.85
C GLN A 191 27.30 -10.54 -16.72
N PRO A 192 28.47 -9.99 -16.31
CA PRO A 192 28.59 -8.57 -15.97
C PRO A 192 28.39 -7.62 -17.17
N GLU A 193 28.68 -8.04 -18.40
CA GLU A 193 28.45 -7.24 -19.61
C GLU A 193 26.96 -7.10 -19.92
N ALA A 194 26.17 -8.15 -19.68
CA ALA A 194 24.72 -8.07 -19.80
C ALA A 194 24.14 -7.16 -18.70
N ALA A 195 24.60 -7.36 -17.46
CA ALA A 195 24.17 -6.58 -16.33
C ALA A 195 24.44 -5.08 -16.53
N LEU A 196 25.61 -4.71 -17.08
CA LEU A 196 25.93 -3.31 -17.37
C LEU A 196 25.02 -2.68 -18.43
N ARG A 197 24.57 -3.44 -19.44
CA ARG A 197 23.60 -2.93 -20.42
C ARG A 197 22.26 -2.66 -19.75
N ASP A 198 21.79 -3.59 -18.94
CA ASP A 198 20.51 -3.46 -18.23
C ASP A 198 20.55 -2.33 -17.19
N VAL A 199 21.63 -2.17 -16.43
CA VAL A 199 21.87 -0.99 -15.59
C VAL A 199 21.82 0.31 -16.43
N GLY A 200 22.39 0.29 -17.64
CA GLY A 200 22.33 1.41 -18.56
C GLY A 200 20.90 1.78 -18.97
N TYR A 201 20.07 0.79 -19.29
CA TYR A 201 18.65 1.00 -19.59
C TYR A 201 17.87 1.51 -18.37
N ALA A 202 18.07 0.89 -17.20
CA ALA A 202 17.42 1.31 -15.97
C ALA A 202 17.72 2.79 -15.64
N LEU A 203 18.99 3.19 -15.71
CA LEU A 203 19.40 4.57 -15.42
C LEU A 203 19.04 5.56 -16.53
N ALA A 204 18.79 5.11 -17.75
CA ALA A 204 18.24 5.95 -18.81
C ALA A 204 16.75 6.26 -18.56
N LEU A 205 16.02 5.35 -17.93
CA LEU A 205 14.63 5.54 -17.53
C LEU A 205 14.51 6.38 -16.24
N ASP A 206 15.35 6.10 -15.25
CA ASP A 206 15.44 6.86 -14.01
C ASP A 206 16.90 6.97 -13.54
N LEU A 207 17.47 8.17 -13.70
CA LEU A 207 18.86 8.48 -13.40
C LEU A 207 19.23 8.28 -11.92
N LEU A 208 18.25 8.31 -11.02
CA LEU A 208 18.43 8.19 -9.57
C LEU A 208 17.85 6.89 -9.01
N HIS A 209 17.53 5.92 -9.87
CA HIS A 209 16.97 4.64 -9.45
C HIS A 209 17.94 3.88 -8.51
N PRO A 210 17.57 3.63 -7.24
CA PRO A 210 18.52 3.17 -6.23
C PRO A 210 19.07 1.77 -6.50
N GLU A 211 18.26 0.83 -6.98
CA GLU A 211 18.68 -0.52 -7.32
C GLU A 211 19.68 -0.53 -8.48
N ALA A 212 19.42 0.27 -9.53
CA ALA A 212 20.36 0.37 -10.65
C ALA A 212 21.66 1.09 -10.28
N LEU A 213 21.61 2.10 -9.41
CA LEU A 213 22.82 2.73 -8.86
C LEU A 213 23.63 1.76 -8.01
N LEU A 214 22.98 0.99 -7.14
CA LEU A 214 23.61 -0.06 -6.34
C LEU A 214 24.32 -1.07 -7.25
N GLU A 215 23.61 -1.57 -8.27
CA GLU A 215 24.17 -2.55 -9.20
C GLU A 215 25.29 -2.00 -10.08
N ARG A 216 25.19 -0.74 -10.51
CA ARG A 216 26.31 -0.08 -11.20
C ARG A 216 27.54 -0.01 -10.29
N GLY A 217 27.35 0.31 -9.02
CA GLY A 217 28.42 0.31 -8.03
C GLY A 217 29.07 -1.06 -7.86
N ASN A 218 28.25 -2.11 -7.74
CA ASN A 218 28.71 -3.50 -7.64
C ASN A 218 29.54 -3.92 -8.88
N LEU A 219 29.05 -3.61 -10.08
CA LEU A 219 29.74 -3.93 -11.33
C LEU A 219 31.03 -3.12 -11.50
N ARG A 220 31.07 -1.86 -11.04
CA ARG A 220 32.31 -1.04 -11.03
C ARG A 220 33.35 -1.61 -10.08
N ARG A 221 32.95 -2.05 -8.89
CA ARG A 221 33.81 -2.73 -7.91
C ARG A 221 34.43 -4.00 -8.52
N ILE A 222 33.63 -4.84 -9.18
CA ILE A 222 34.11 -6.04 -9.90
C ILE A 222 35.15 -5.67 -10.97
N LYS A 223 34.99 -4.53 -11.64
CA LYS A 223 35.93 -4.02 -12.65
C LYS A 223 37.14 -3.26 -12.08
N GLY A 224 37.27 -3.18 -10.75
CA GLY A 224 38.34 -2.46 -10.06
C GLY A 224 38.17 -0.93 -10.00
N ASP A 225 37.05 -0.39 -10.46
CA ASP A 225 36.72 1.04 -10.30
C ASP A 225 36.09 1.30 -8.93
N GLU A 226 36.91 1.24 -7.88
CA GLU A 226 36.45 1.44 -6.51
C GLU A 226 35.96 2.86 -6.24
N ARG A 227 36.55 3.86 -6.91
CA ARG A 227 36.15 5.26 -6.77
C ARG A 227 34.75 5.47 -7.34
N GLY A 228 34.49 4.93 -8.53
CA GLY A 228 33.18 4.98 -9.16
C GLY A 228 32.14 4.14 -8.42
N ALA A 229 32.54 3.01 -7.84
CA ALA A 229 31.67 2.19 -6.99
C ALA A 229 31.22 2.96 -5.74
N ARG A 230 32.16 3.54 -5.00
CA ARG A 230 31.86 4.38 -3.83
C ARG A 230 30.92 5.53 -4.17
N LYS A 231 31.16 6.21 -5.30
CA LYS A 231 30.31 7.32 -5.75
C LYS A 231 28.86 6.89 -5.94
N ASP A 232 28.64 5.73 -6.56
CA ASP A 232 27.29 5.21 -6.79
C ASP A 232 26.61 4.79 -5.49
N TRP A 233 27.31 4.05 -4.62
CA TRP A 233 26.76 3.64 -3.33
C TRP A 233 26.43 4.82 -2.42
N MET A 234 27.26 5.87 -2.41
CA MET A 234 26.93 7.12 -1.70
C MET A 234 25.70 7.82 -2.29
N MET A 235 25.48 7.73 -3.61
CA MET A 235 24.26 8.27 -4.22
C MET A 235 23.03 7.50 -3.75
N VAL A 236 23.08 6.16 -3.67
CA VAL A 236 21.99 5.35 -3.11
C VAL A 236 21.60 5.83 -1.70
N LEU A 237 22.60 6.01 -0.83
CA LEU A 237 22.40 6.52 0.53
C LEU A 237 21.79 7.94 0.56
N SER A 238 22.03 8.74 -0.47
CA SER A 238 21.48 10.10 -0.56
C SER A 238 20.04 10.13 -1.07
N VAL A 239 19.67 9.25 -2.01
CA VAL A 239 18.36 9.30 -2.66
C VAL A 239 17.31 8.40 -1.99
N ALA A 240 17.75 7.33 -1.33
CA ALA A 240 16.88 6.33 -0.73
C ALA A 240 17.48 5.79 0.60
N PRO A 241 17.72 6.63 1.63
CA PRO A 241 18.50 6.26 2.82
C PRO A 241 17.91 5.12 3.67
N ASN A 242 16.61 4.84 3.55
CA ASN A 242 15.87 3.90 4.39
C ASN A 242 15.31 2.73 3.55
N THR A 243 16.15 2.16 2.68
CA THR A 243 15.76 1.04 1.81
C THR A 243 16.78 -0.10 1.91
N PRO A 244 16.40 -1.34 1.56
CA PRO A 244 17.33 -2.45 1.46
C PRO A 244 18.53 -2.15 0.55
N ALA A 245 18.33 -1.37 -0.52
CA ALA A 245 19.41 -0.95 -1.40
C ALA A 245 20.43 -0.04 -0.69
N ALA A 246 19.98 0.87 0.18
CA ALA A 246 20.86 1.68 1.01
C ALA A 246 21.62 0.84 2.05
N ASP A 247 20.98 -0.17 2.64
CA ASP A 247 21.66 -1.08 3.58
C ASP A 247 22.76 -1.88 2.87
N ALA A 248 22.48 -2.40 1.68
CA ALA A 248 23.49 -3.06 0.85
C ALA A 248 24.63 -2.10 0.44
N ALA A 249 24.30 -0.86 0.06
CA ALA A 249 25.29 0.17 -0.27
C ALA A 249 26.19 0.50 0.92
N ARG A 250 25.64 0.56 2.14
CA ARG A 250 26.41 0.77 3.38
C ARG A 250 27.35 -0.39 3.66
N ALA A 251 26.85 -1.63 3.59
CA ALA A 251 27.67 -2.83 3.77
C ALA A 251 28.83 -2.89 2.77
N ASN A 252 28.57 -2.55 1.50
CA ASN A 252 29.60 -2.48 0.46
C ASN A 252 30.69 -1.43 0.72
N LEU A 253 30.31 -0.26 1.27
CA LEU A 253 31.26 0.78 1.66
C LEU A 253 32.13 0.34 2.84
N GLU A 254 31.51 -0.27 3.85
CA GLU A 254 32.21 -0.81 5.03
C GLU A 254 33.22 -1.89 4.62
N ASP A 255 32.81 -2.87 3.80
CA ASP A 255 33.69 -3.92 3.27
C ASP A 255 34.85 -3.34 2.44
N MET A 256 34.60 -2.30 1.65
CA MET A 256 35.64 -1.62 0.89
C MET A 256 36.67 -0.92 1.79
N ASP A 257 36.23 -0.32 2.89
CA ASP A 257 37.11 0.44 3.79
C ASP A 257 37.92 -0.45 4.75
N VAL A 258 37.35 -1.59 5.16
CA VAL A 258 38.06 -2.59 5.98
C VAL A 258 39.16 -3.30 5.19
N ASN A 259 38.88 -3.73 3.95
CA ASN A 259 39.84 -4.50 3.14
C ASN A 259 41.00 -3.66 2.56
N LYS A 260 41.05 -2.35 2.86
CA LYS A 260 42.13 -1.45 2.46
C LYS A 260 43.19 -1.21 3.54
N GLN A 261 42.96 -1.72 4.75
CA GLN A 261 43.90 -1.66 5.88
C GLN A 261 44.79 -2.90 5.89
#